data_AF-A0A367LV54-F1
#
_entry.id   AF-A0A367LV54-F1
#
_cell.length_a   1.000
_cell.length_b   1.000
_cell.length_c   1.000
_cell.angle_alpha   90.00
_cell.angle_beta   90.00
_cell.angle_gamma   90.00
#
_symmetry.space_group_name_H-M   'P 1'
#
loop_
_entity.id
_entity.type
_entity.pdbx_description
1 polymer ?
#
loop_
_entity_poly.entity_id
_entity_poly.type
_entity_poly.pdbx_seq_one_letter_code
_entity_poly.pdbx_strand_id
1 'polypeptide(L)'
;DRDLGGSYVLGTRIAGGHSSFLSIGNASAFGGTFDGLGNTIDNLAVYGTGAYSGLFSVNRGTLRNLNLERISADGAQATHYNVQVGSLAAVNLGRIDNVNASD
;
A
#
# COMPACT_ATOMS: atom_id res chain seq x y z
N ASP A 1 2.94 -7.45 9.63
CA ASP A 1 3.16 -8.43 8.56
C ASP A 1 3.38 -9.83 9.14
N ARG A 2 2.36 -10.68 9.18
CA ARG A 2 2.51 -12.08 9.64
C ARG A 2 2.59 -13.09 8.49
N ASP A 3 2.04 -12.73 7.34
CA ASP A 3 2.14 -13.47 6.09
C ASP A 3 2.05 -12.47 4.94
N LEU A 4 3.11 -12.38 4.13
CA LEU A 4 3.18 -11.48 2.97
C LEU A 4 2.95 -12.21 1.64
N GLY A 5 2.78 -13.54 1.69
CA GLY A 5 2.46 -14.39 0.54
C GLY A 5 0.99 -14.80 0.47
N GLY A 6 0.19 -14.47 1.49
CA GLY A 6 -1.22 -14.82 1.59
C GLY A 6 -2.12 -14.17 0.54
N SER A 7 -3.37 -14.64 0.49
CA SER A 7 -4.44 -14.05 -0.31
C SER A 7 -5.42 -13.29 0.58
N TYR A 8 -5.61 -12.02 0.28
CA TYR A 8 -6.42 -11.08 1.05
C TYR A 8 -7.49 -10.44 0.17
N VAL A 9 -8.66 -10.24 0.74
CA VAL A 9 -9.77 -9.52 0.09
C VAL A 9 -10.24 -8.38 0.96
N LEU A 10 -10.61 -7.28 0.33
CA LEU A 10 -11.28 -6.17 1.01
C LEU A 10 -12.79 -6.39 0.93
N GLY A 11 -13.40 -6.83 2.02
CA GLY A 11 -14.84 -7.15 2.06
C GLY A 11 -15.76 -5.93 2.14
N THR A 12 -15.24 -4.76 2.51
CA THR A 12 -15.98 -3.50 2.64
C THR A 12 -15.03 -2.32 2.54
N ARG A 13 -15.56 -1.10 2.36
CA ARG A 13 -14.78 0.14 2.41
C ARG A 13 -14.05 0.28 3.76
N ILE A 14 -12.81 0.76 3.71
CA ILE A 14 -12.06 1.20 4.89
C ILE A 14 -12.00 2.72 4.91
N ALA A 15 -12.58 3.31 5.95
CA ALA A 15 -12.42 4.73 6.28
C ALA A 15 -11.27 4.90 7.28
N GLY A 16 -10.12 5.35 6.78
CA GLY A 16 -8.89 5.51 7.53
C GLY A 16 -8.92 6.67 8.51
N GLY A 17 -9.81 7.65 8.35
CA GLY A 17 -10.00 8.74 9.32
C GLY A 17 -8.74 9.60 9.54
N HIS A 18 -7.89 9.72 8.52
CA HIS A 18 -6.57 10.37 8.56
C HIS A 18 -5.60 9.70 9.55
N SER A 19 -5.80 8.42 9.86
CA SER A 19 -4.88 7.67 10.71
C SER A 19 -3.55 7.40 10.00
N SER A 20 -2.48 7.38 10.80
CA SER A 20 -1.15 6.98 10.34
C SER A 20 -1.04 5.46 10.27
N PHE A 21 -0.59 4.95 9.13
CA PHE A 21 -0.50 3.53 8.85
C PHE A 21 0.89 3.16 8.34
N LEU A 22 1.50 2.16 8.98
CA LEU A 22 2.79 1.65 8.52
C LEU A 22 2.60 0.84 7.24
N SER A 23 3.43 1.11 6.23
CA SER A 23 3.46 0.40 4.95
C SER A 23 3.43 -1.13 5.13
N ILE A 24 2.59 -1.83 4.37
CA ILE A 24 2.58 -3.29 4.32
C ILE A 24 3.86 -3.76 3.65
N GLY A 25 4.58 -4.68 4.26
CA GLY A 25 5.86 -5.14 3.73
C GLY A 25 6.99 -4.12 3.92
N ASN A 26 6.90 -3.25 4.95
CA ASN A 26 7.93 -2.24 5.23
C ASN A 26 9.36 -2.82 5.35
N ALA A 27 9.48 -4.07 5.81
CA ALA A 27 10.77 -4.79 5.90
C ALA A 27 11.00 -5.82 4.79
N SER A 28 9.96 -6.20 4.02
CA SER A 28 10.03 -7.25 3.00
C SER A 28 8.91 -7.09 1.98
N ALA A 29 9.18 -7.38 0.70
CA ALA A 29 8.19 -7.20 -0.36
C ALA A 29 6.91 -8.06 -0.15
N PHE A 30 5.76 -7.48 -0.47
CA PHE A 30 4.48 -8.20 -0.54
C PHE A 30 4.45 -9.08 -1.79
N GLY A 31 4.37 -10.40 -1.60
CA GLY A 31 4.35 -11.39 -2.68
C GLY A 31 2.98 -12.04 -2.91
N GLY A 32 1.99 -11.73 -2.08
CA GLY A 32 0.66 -12.34 -2.09
C GLY A 32 -0.31 -11.72 -3.09
N THR A 33 -1.60 -11.98 -2.89
CA THR A 33 -2.68 -11.35 -3.66
C THR A 33 -3.52 -10.47 -2.74
N PHE A 34 -3.74 -9.22 -3.14
CA PHE A 34 -4.72 -8.34 -2.52
C PHE A 34 -5.77 -7.96 -3.57
N ASP A 35 -7.02 -8.38 -3.33
CA ASP A 35 -8.15 -8.06 -4.18
C ASP A 35 -9.12 -7.14 -3.44
N GLY A 36 -9.23 -5.90 -3.93
CA GLY A 36 -10.12 -4.91 -3.36
C GLY A 36 -11.61 -5.20 -3.60
N LEU A 37 -11.95 -6.12 -4.52
CA LEU A 37 -13.33 -6.43 -4.92
C LEU A 37 -14.18 -5.19 -5.30
N GLY A 38 -13.53 -4.12 -5.76
CA GLY A 38 -14.14 -2.83 -6.09
C GLY A 38 -14.31 -1.87 -4.90
N ASN A 39 -13.90 -2.26 -3.69
CA ASN A 39 -13.98 -1.41 -2.51
C ASN A 39 -12.88 -0.33 -2.47
N THR A 40 -13.09 0.65 -1.60
CA THR A 40 -12.20 1.79 -1.41
C THR A 40 -11.48 1.72 -0.07
N ILE A 41 -10.22 2.10 -0.06
CA ILE A 41 -9.50 2.54 1.14
C ILE A 41 -9.39 4.05 1.05
N ASP A 42 -9.85 4.74 2.09
CA ASP A 42 -9.91 6.20 2.07
C ASP A 42 -9.27 6.88 3.26
N ASN A 43 -8.75 8.09 3.04
CA ASN A 43 -8.27 9.01 4.07
C ASN A 43 -7.26 8.34 5.01
N LEU A 44 -6.15 7.86 4.45
CA LEU A 44 -5.08 7.18 5.18
C LEU A 44 -3.75 7.89 4.93
N ALA A 45 -2.97 8.10 5.98
CA ALA A 45 -1.61 8.62 5.89
C ALA A 45 -0.61 7.47 6.05
N VAL A 46 0.04 7.07 4.96
CA VAL A 46 0.98 5.96 4.94
C VAL A 46 2.40 6.45 5.16
N TYR A 47 3.14 5.75 6.01
CA TYR A 47 4.57 5.98 6.18
C TYR A 47 5.37 4.68 6.07
N GLY A 48 6.65 4.82 5.76
CA GLY A 48 7.63 3.74 5.75
C GLY A 48 8.86 4.14 6.56
N THR A 49 9.54 3.16 7.16
CA THR A 49 10.81 3.39 7.88
C THR A 49 12.03 2.93 7.09
N GLY A 50 11.81 2.18 6.01
CA GLY A 50 12.84 1.75 5.05
C GLY A 50 12.99 2.71 3.86
N ALA A 51 13.60 2.22 2.78
CA ALA A 51 13.82 2.98 1.54
C ALA A 51 12.56 3.16 0.65
N TYR A 52 11.43 2.55 1.04
CA TYR A 52 10.22 2.44 0.22
C TYR A 52 8.99 2.71 1.08
N SER A 53 8.19 3.71 0.70
CA SER A 53 6.96 4.07 1.41
C SER A 53 5.76 4.11 0.48
N GLY A 54 4.73 3.35 0.84
CA GLY A 54 3.47 3.24 0.12
C GLY A 54 2.61 2.18 0.80
N LEU A 55 1.29 2.17 0.53
CA LEU A 55 0.39 1.25 1.24
C LEU A 55 0.93 -0.19 1.25
N PHE A 56 1.51 -0.61 0.12
CA PHE A 56 2.42 -1.73 -0.01
C PHE A 56 3.82 -1.20 -0.33
N SER A 57 4.79 -1.39 0.56
CA SER A 57 6.15 -0.87 0.39
C SER A 57 6.75 -1.29 -0.96
N VAL A 58 6.91 -2.59 -1.20
CA VAL A 58 7.28 -3.16 -2.50
C VAL A 58 6.27 -4.25 -2.86
N ASN A 59 5.67 -4.16 -4.04
CA ASN A 59 4.80 -5.21 -4.58
C ASN A 59 5.59 -6.17 -5.48
N ARG A 60 5.58 -7.46 -5.18
CA ARG A 60 5.99 -8.58 -6.05
C ARG A 60 4.83 -9.51 -6.41
N GLY A 61 3.68 -9.31 -5.78
CA GLY A 61 2.47 -10.10 -5.97
C GLY A 61 1.47 -9.43 -6.91
N THR A 62 0.18 -9.58 -6.59
CA THR A 62 -0.93 -8.99 -7.36
C THR A 62 -1.76 -8.07 -6.48
N LEU A 63 -1.93 -6.82 -6.91
CA LEU A 63 -2.84 -5.84 -6.32
C LEU A 63 -3.91 -5.52 -7.35
N ARG A 64 -5.19 -5.73 -7.03
CA ARG A 64 -6.26 -5.54 -8.03
C ARG A 64 -7.60 -5.09 -7.47
N ASN A 65 -8.43 -4.54 -8.35
CA ASN A 65 -9.82 -4.14 -8.10
C ASN A 65 -9.97 -3.26 -6.84
N LEU A 66 -9.12 -2.25 -6.70
CA LEU A 66 -9.04 -1.43 -5.48
C LEU A 66 -9.14 0.04 -5.85
N ASN A 67 -9.88 0.81 -5.06
CA ASN A 67 -9.88 2.25 -5.14
C ASN A 67 -9.11 2.85 -3.95
N LEU A 68 -8.27 3.83 -4.21
CA LEU A 68 -7.55 4.64 -3.22
C LEU A 68 -8.07 6.07 -3.29
N GLU A 69 -8.56 6.59 -2.18
CA GLU A 69 -9.15 7.93 -2.13
C GLU A 69 -8.52 8.73 -0.99
N ARG A 70 -7.90 9.89 -1.27
CA ARG A 70 -7.16 10.68 -0.26
C ARG A 70 -6.11 9.86 0.50
N ILE A 71 -5.25 9.19 -0.25
CA ILE A 71 -4.11 8.46 0.33
C ILE A 71 -2.88 9.34 0.22
N SER A 72 -2.36 9.78 1.37
CA SER A 72 -1.03 10.38 1.43
C SER A 72 0.00 9.29 1.76
N ALA A 73 1.17 9.37 1.14
CA ALA A 73 2.31 8.54 1.48
C ALA A 73 3.54 9.44 1.59
N ASP A 74 4.38 9.20 2.59
CA ASP A 74 5.62 9.95 2.78
C ASP A 74 6.76 9.09 3.34
N GLY A 75 7.99 9.59 3.19
CA GLY A 75 9.21 8.96 3.68
C GLY A 75 9.82 9.64 4.90
N ALA A 76 9.10 10.49 5.63
CA ALA A 76 9.68 11.34 6.68
C ALA A 76 10.23 10.53 7.88
N GLN A 77 9.71 9.32 8.06
CA GLN A 77 10.12 8.37 9.11
C GLN A 77 11.24 7.40 8.62
N ALA A 78 11.71 7.54 7.38
CA ALA A 78 12.71 6.67 6.82
C ALA A 78 14.11 6.96 7.37
N THR A 79 14.87 5.90 7.61
CA THR A 79 16.28 6.00 7.99
C THR A 79 17.24 6.07 6.80
N HIS A 80 16.71 5.99 5.57
CA HIS A 80 17.46 5.96 4.33
C HIS A 80 17.47 7.35 3.65
N TYR A 81 18.59 7.73 3.04
CA TYR A 81 18.77 9.05 2.42
C TYR A 81 17.90 9.24 1.16
N ASN A 82 17.65 8.18 0.41
CA ASN A 82 16.82 8.20 -0.80
C ASN A 82 15.61 7.30 -0.60
N VAL A 83 14.44 7.92 -0.37
CA VAL A 83 13.18 7.22 -0.18
C VAL A 83 12.35 7.31 -1.46
N GLN A 84 11.88 6.17 -1.93
CA GLN A 84 10.89 6.09 -3.00
C GLN A 84 9.50 6.06 -2.38
N VAL A 85 8.61 6.90 -2.89
CA VAL A 85 7.27 7.09 -2.32
C VAL A 85 6.23 6.93 -3.41
N GLY A 86 5.17 6.17 -3.11
CA GLY A 86 4.00 6.03 -3.96
C GLY A 86 2.75 5.72 -3.13
N SER A 87 1.57 6.20 -3.55
CA SER A 87 0.34 6.05 -2.76
C SER A 87 -0.07 4.57 -2.58
N LEU A 88 -0.08 3.79 -3.65
CA LEU A 88 -0.33 2.33 -3.57
C LEU A 88 0.93 1.56 -3.22
N ALA A 89 1.99 1.74 -4.01
CA ALA A 89 3.27 1.09 -3.80
C ALA A 89 4.42 1.99 -4.26
N ALA A 90 5.52 1.96 -3.51
CA ALA A 90 6.72 2.71 -3.91
C ALA A 90 7.40 2.05 -5.11
N VAL A 91 7.47 0.72 -5.12
CA VAL A 91 8.00 -0.07 -6.24
C VAL A 91 7.05 -1.21 -6.56
N ASN A 92 6.72 -1.35 -7.86
CA ASN A 92 5.97 -2.48 -8.38
C ASN A 92 6.88 -3.37 -9.25
N LEU A 93 7.08 -4.61 -8.80
CA LEU A 93 7.75 -5.71 -9.50
C LEU A 93 6.77 -6.85 -9.85
N GLY A 94 5.50 -6.72 -9.47
CA GLY A 94 4.42 -7.66 -9.74
C GLY A 94 3.34 -7.06 -10.66
N ARG A 95 2.09 -7.46 -10.45
CA ARG A 95 0.93 -6.98 -11.21
C ARG A 95 0.10 -5.99 -10.40
N ILE A 96 -0.20 -4.84 -11.00
CA ILE A 96 -1.28 -3.93 -10.58
C ILE A 96 -2.33 -3.94 -11.69
N ASP A 97 -3.59 -4.16 -11.33
CA ASP A 97 -4.67 -4.34 -12.30
C ASP A 97 -5.99 -3.77 -11.80
N ASN A 98 -6.65 -2.91 -12.58
CA ASN A 98 -7.90 -2.26 -12.17
C ASN A 98 -7.78 -1.58 -10.79
N VAL A 99 -6.80 -0.68 -10.65
CA VAL A 99 -6.62 0.14 -9.45
C VAL A 99 -6.75 1.61 -9.81
N ASN A 100 -7.60 2.33 -9.09
CA ASN A 100 -7.81 3.76 -9.28
C ASN A 100 -7.33 4.53 -8.05
N ALA A 101 -6.63 5.64 -8.25
CA ALA A 101 -6.23 6.55 -7.19
C ALA A 101 -6.77 7.95 -7.49
N SER A 102 -7.37 8.59 -6.50
CA SER A 102 -7.91 9.94 -6.58
C SER A 102 -7.70 10.70 -5.26
N ASP A 103 -7.62 12.02 -5.35
CA ASP A 103 -7.67 12.94 -4.20
C ASP A 103 -9.11 13.34 -3.84
#